data_AF-A0A920NXC4-F1
#
_entry.id   AF-A0A920NXC4-F1
#
_cell.length_a   1.000
_cell.length_b   1.000
_cell.length_c   1.000
_cell.angle_alpha   90.00
_cell.angle_beta   90.00
_cell.angle_gamma   90.00
#
_symmetry.space_group_name_H-M   'P 1'
#
loop_
_entity.id
_entity.type
_entity.pdbx_description
1 polymer ?
#
loop_
_entity_poly.entity_id
_entity_poly.type
_entity_poly.pdbx_seq_one_letter_code
_entity_poly.pdbx_strand_id
1 'polypeptide(L)'
;MNKERLINTLLVLGVFIGISLALFSSIRDTNFDDSRDWAARVGGAEISKEKYLLQLDGLNSDKRVPLNKEDKAFVLERMIEEELLIQRAKDLGLFSTNTMIRGTIVQQMINMVISENSLDIVSNSELESFYKENKGFFTNADRLRLKQIYFSEEKGTALERAENFYLELIQGKKADQIDAEGDKSALEIPDTLMTLAKVREIYRTLFNASSKNASTRRIYRS
;
A
#
# COMPACT_ATOMS: atom_id res chain seq x y z
N MET A 1 45.14 -18.38 -79.45
CA MET A 1 44.07 -19.11 -78.73
C MET A 1 43.13 -18.07 -78.12
N ASN A 2 41.84 -18.19 -78.41
CA ASN A 2 40.89 -17.09 -78.62
C ASN A 2 40.63 -16.21 -77.40
N LYS A 3 40.87 -14.90 -77.53
CA LYS A 3 40.53 -13.85 -76.55
C LYS A 3 39.05 -13.91 -76.16
N GLU A 4 38.18 -14.27 -77.10
CA GLU A 4 36.75 -14.48 -76.85
C GLU A 4 36.46 -15.72 -75.99
N ARG A 5 37.24 -16.81 -76.13
CA ARG A 5 37.09 -17.98 -75.26
C ARG A 5 37.49 -17.65 -73.83
N LEU A 6 38.54 -16.84 -73.64
CA LEU A 6 38.97 -16.36 -72.31
C LEU A 6 37.90 -15.49 -71.64
N ILE A 7 37.29 -14.57 -72.39
CA ILE A 7 36.21 -13.72 -71.88
C ILE A 7 34.99 -14.57 -71.49
N ASN A 8 34.59 -15.52 -72.34
CA ASN A 8 33.47 -16.40 -72.04
C ASN A 8 33.74 -17.30 -70.83
N THR A 9 34.96 -17.83 -70.67
CA THR A 9 35.32 -18.60 -69.47
C THR A 9 35.31 -17.76 -68.21
N LEU A 10 35.72 -16.49 -68.28
CA LEU A 10 35.71 -15.56 -67.14
C LEU A 10 34.28 -15.21 -66.73
N LEU A 11 33.37 -15.01 -67.71
CA LEU A 11 31.95 -14.75 -67.45
C LEU A 11 31.27 -15.94 -66.78
N VAL A 12 31.52 -17.17 -67.25
CA VAL A 12 30.97 -18.37 -66.63
C VAL A 12 31.47 -18.52 -65.19
N LEU A 13 32.75 -18.27 -64.94
CA LEU A 13 33.33 -18.27 -63.59
C LEU A 13 32.67 -17.21 -62.69
N GLY A 14 32.47 -15.99 -63.20
CA GLY A 14 31.79 -14.92 -62.47
C GLY A 14 30.36 -15.29 -62.06
N VAL A 15 29.61 -15.94 -62.96
CA VAL A 15 28.26 -16.44 -62.67
C VAL A 15 28.30 -17.53 -61.58
N PHE A 16 29.22 -18.50 -61.68
CA PHE A 16 29.36 -19.54 -60.67
C PHE A 16 29.75 -18.99 -59.29
N ILE A 17 30.63 -18.00 -59.25
CA ILE A 17 31.02 -17.31 -58.02
C ILE A 17 29.85 -16.50 -57.45
N GLY A 18 29.10 -15.78 -58.29
CA GLY A 18 27.93 -15.02 -57.87
C GLY A 18 26.83 -15.93 -57.32
N ILE A 19 26.55 -17.05 -57.96
CA ILE A 19 25.59 -18.07 -57.48
C ILE A 19 26.10 -18.69 -56.18
N SER A 20 27.38 -19.05 -56.09
CA SER A 20 27.96 -19.57 -54.85
C SER A 20 27.84 -18.56 -53.71
N LEU A 21 28.16 -17.29 -53.94
CA LEU A 21 28.00 -16.23 -52.94
C LEU A 21 26.55 -16.02 -52.55
N ALA A 22 25.61 -16.06 -53.50
CA ALA A 22 24.18 -15.96 -53.21
C ALA A 22 23.69 -17.15 -52.37
N LEU A 23 24.13 -18.38 -52.66
CA LEU A 23 23.81 -19.57 -51.89
C LEU A 23 24.45 -19.53 -50.48
N PHE A 24 25.72 -19.11 -50.36
CA PHE A 24 26.39 -18.96 -49.07
C PHE A 24 25.80 -17.81 -48.22
N SER A 25 25.36 -16.72 -48.86
CA SER A 25 24.64 -15.62 -48.19
C SER A 25 23.27 -16.09 -47.71
N SER A 26 22.55 -16.85 -48.53
CA SER A 26 21.25 -17.40 -48.16
C SER A 26 21.33 -18.36 -46.97
N ILE A 27 22.44 -19.09 -46.80
CA ILE A 27 22.63 -20.01 -45.66
C ILE A 27 22.89 -19.28 -44.33
N ARG A 28 23.35 -18.01 -44.35
CA ARG A 28 23.57 -17.23 -43.11
C ARG A 28 22.32 -16.51 -42.60
N ASP A 29 21.37 -16.20 -43.47
CA ASP A 29 20.18 -15.41 -43.12
C ASP A 29 18.86 -16.21 -43.10
N THR A 30 18.91 -17.54 -43.17
CA THR A 30 17.73 -18.38 -42.87
C THR A 30 17.65 -18.70 -41.37
N ASN A 31 17.60 -17.66 -40.53
CA ASN A 31 16.96 -17.73 -39.22
C ASN A 31 15.48 -17.33 -39.38
N PHE A 32 14.81 -17.91 -40.39
CA PHE A 32 13.38 -17.74 -40.61
C PHE A 32 12.61 -18.71 -39.71
N ASP A 33 12.55 -18.35 -38.43
CA ASP A 33 11.38 -18.56 -37.57
C ASP A 33 11.48 -17.67 -36.31
N ASP A 34 11.91 -16.40 -36.49
CA ASP A 34 12.01 -15.41 -35.41
C ASP A 34 10.74 -14.55 -35.26
N SER A 35 9.61 -15.06 -35.77
CA SER A 35 8.26 -14.54 -35.48
C SER A 35 7.62 -15.24 -34.27
N ARG A 36 8.36 -16.12 -33.58
CA ARG A 36 7.93 -16.61 -32.28
C ARG A 36 8.24 -15.54 -31.25
N ASP A 37 7.20 -14.88 -30.76
CA ASP A 37 7.27 -13.90 -29.67
C ASP A 37 7.60 -14.56 -28.30
N TRP A 38 7.98 -15.84 -28.29
CA TRP A 38 8.29 -16.63 -27.10
C TRP A 38 9.68 -17.28 -27.18
N ALA A 39 10.37 -17.29 -26.04
CA ALA A 39 11.69 -17.91 -25.83
C ALA A 39 11.58 -19.39 -25.46
N ALA A 40 10.54 -19.79 -24.74
CA ALA A 40 10.19 -21.19 -24.50
C ALA A 40 8.67 -21.37 -24.33
N ARG A 41 8.18 -22.61 -24.50
CA ARG A 41 6.79 -22.98 -24.23
C ARG A 41 6.76 -24.14 -23.23
N VAL A 42 5.99 -23.97 -22.16
CA VAL A 42 5.84 -24.94 -21.07
C VAL A 42 4.37 -25.36 -21.01
N GLY A 43 4.05 -26.47 -21.68
CA GLY A 43 2.68 -26.91 -21.85
C GLY A 43 1.83 -25.88 -22.61
N GLY A 44 0.83 -25.31 -21.93
CA GLY A 44 -0.05 -24.28 -22.47
C GLY A 44 0.47 -22.85 -22.34
N ALA A 45 1.52 -22.61 -21.55
CA ALA A 45 2.06 -21.28 -21.26
C ALA A 45 3.28 -20.96 -22.15
N GLU A 46 3.38 -19.70 -22.57
CA GLU A 46 4.49 -19.19 -23.38
C GLU A 46 5.33 -18.22 -22.53
N ILE A 47 6.63 -18.46 -22.48
CA ILE A 47 7.59 -17.53 -21.89
C ILE A 47 7.97 -16.53 -22.99
N SER A 48 7.52 -15.29 -22.87
CA SER A 48 7.75 -14.28 -23.92
C SER A 48 9.24 -13.97 -24.11
N LYS A 49 9.63 -13.68 -25.35
CA LYS A 49 10.99 -13.27 -25.71
C LYS A 49 11.38 -11.98 -24.99
N GLU A 50 10.45 -11.05 -24.85
CA GLU A 50 10.63 -9.81 -24.09
C GLU A 50 10.99 -10.08 -22.62
N LYS A 51 10.21 -10.92 -21.93
CA LYS A 51 10.47 -11.26 -20.52
C LYS A 51 11.84 -11.93 -20.35
N TYR A 52 12.21 -12.80 -21.29
CA TYR A 52 13.53 -13.42 -21.30
C TYR A 52 14.65 -12.39 -21.46
N LEU A 53 14.52 -11.46 -22.41
CA LEU A 53 15.52 -10.41 -22.63
C LEU A 53 15.66 -9.47 -21.42
N LEU A 54 14.54 -9.10 -20.77
CA LEU A 54 14.57 -8.33 -19.53
C LEU A 54 15.32 -9.04 -18.40
N GLN A 55 15.14 -10.36 -18.28
CA GLN A 55 15.84 -11.14 -17.25
C GLN A 55 17.33 -11.31 -17.56
N LEU A 56 17.71 -11.40 -18.84
CA LEU A 56 19.11 -11.33 -19.25
C LEU A 56 19.73 -9.97 -18.95
N ASP A 57 19.00 -8.87 -19.19
CA ASP A 57 19.50 -7.51 -18.92
C ASP A 57 19.73 -7.28 -17.42
N GLY A 58 18.82 -7.79 -16.58
CA GLY A 58 19.01 -7.82 -15.13
C GLY A 58 20.28 -8.58 -14.72
N LEU A 59 20.49 -9.78 -15.25
CA LEU A 59 21.70 -10.56 -14.95
C LEU A 59 22.98 -9.89 -15.47
N ASN A 60 22.91 -9.26 -16.64
CA ASN A 60 24.05 -8.55 -17.24
C ASN A 60 24.42 -7.29 -16.44
N SER A 61 23.43 -6.61 -15.84
CA SER A 61 23.65 -5.44 -14.98
C SER A 61 24.42 -5.79 -13.70
N ASP A 62 24.21 -6.99 -13.16
CA ASP A 62 24.92 -7.48 -11.98
C ASP A 62 26.31 -8.05 -12.29
N LYS A 63 26.53 -8.49 -13.53
CA LYS A 63 27.81 -9.06 -13.99
C LYS A 63 28.75 -8.01 -14.55
N ARG A 64 30.03 -8.08 -14.17
CA ARG A 64 31.11 -7.25 -14.74
C ARG A 64 31.68 -7.79 -16.06
N VAL A 65 31.17 -8.91 -16.56
CA VAL A 65 31.64 -9.62 -17.76
C VAL A 65 30.44 -9.92 -18.65
N PRO A 66 30.56 -9.80 -19.99
CA PRO A 66 29.47 -10.10 -20.90
C PRO A 66 28.93 -11.53 -20.73
N LEU A 67 27.61 -11.67 -20.85
CA LEU A 67 26.94 -12.96 -20.73
C LEU A 67 27.42 -13.95 -21.81
N ASN A 68 27.78 -15.15 -21.37
CA ASN A 68 28.14 -16.25 -22.28
C ASN A 68 26.89 -17.09 -22.65
N LYS A 69 27.08 -18.16 -23.44
CA LYS A 69 25.96 -19.03 -23.86
C LYS A 69 25.36 -19.84 -22.71
N GLU A 70 26.19 -20.24 -21.74
CA GLU A 70 25.75 -20.99 -20.56
C GLU A 70 24.88 -20.13 -19.65
N ASP A 71 25.24 -18.86 -19.45
CA ASP A 71 24.45 -17.88 -18.70
C ASP A 71 23.05 -17.72 -19.29
N LYS A 72 22.98 -17.60 -20.63
CA LYS A 72 21.72 -17.48 -21.37
C LYS A 72 20.84 -18.72 -21.26
N ALA A 73 21.46 -19.90 -21.29
CA ALA A 73 20.77 -21.18 -21.12
C ALA A 73 20.26 -21.33 -19.67
N PHE A 74 21.09 -20.99 -18.69
CA PHE A 74 20.73 -21.03 -17.28
C PHE A 74 19.53 -20.14 -16.95
N VAL A 75 19.49 -18.91 -17.47
CA VAL A 75 18.33 -18.02 -17.28
C VAL A 75 17.06 -18.62 -17.88
N LEU A 76 17.14 -19.17 -19.10
CA LEU A 76 15.98 -19.77 -19.74
C LEU A 76 15.48 -21.01 -18.99
N GLU A 77 16.40 -21.88 -18.56
CA GLU A 77 16.09 -23.05 -17.74
C GLU A 77 15.40 -22.63 -16.44
N ARG A 78 15.91 -21.61 -15.76
CA ARG A 78 15.31 -21.08 -14.55
C ARG A 78 13.87 -20.57 -14.77
N MET A 79 13.63 -19.85 -15.86
CA MET A 79 12.28 -19.39 -16.20
C MET A 79 11.31 -20.55 -16.48
N ILE A 80 11.79 -21.61 -17.12
CA ILE A 80 11.02 -22.83 -17.36
C ILE A 80 10.68 -23.53 -16.04
N GLU A 81 11.66 -23.68 -15.14
CA GLU A 81 11.44 -24.24 -13.80
C GLU A 81 10.39 -23.45 -13.01
N GLU A 82 10.50 -22.12 -13.01
CA GLU A 82 9.56 -21.24 -12.32
C GLU A 82 8.13 -21.41 -12.87
N GLU A 83 7.98 -21.49 -14.19
CA GLU A 83 6.67 -21.73 -14.82
C GLU A 83 6.11 -23.12 -14.44
N LEU A 84 6.94 -24.17 -14.43
CA LEU A 84 6.53 -25.50 -13.99
C LEU A 84 6.06 -25.51 -12.52
N LEU A 85 6.73 -24.76 -11.65
CA LEU A 85 6.33 -24.61 -10.24
C LEU A 85 4.99 -23.86 -10.12
N ILE A 86 4.77 -22.82 -10.93
CA ILE A 86 3.50 -22.09 -10.97
C ILE A 86 2.35 -23.00 -11.42
N GLN A 87 2.56 -23.80 -12.46
CA GLN A 87 1.57 -24.79 -12.92
C GLN A 87 1.25 -25.80 -11.82
N ARG A 88 2.27 -26.32 -11.13
CA ARG A 88 2.06 -27.22 -10.00
C ARG A 88 1.30 -26.56 -8.84
N ALA A 89 1.61 -25.31 -8.52
CA ALA A 89 0.89 -24.56 -7.49
C ALA A 89 -0.59 -24.36 -7.86
N LYS A 90 -0.89 -24.14 -9.14
CA LYS A 90 -2.25 -24.06 -9.67
C LYS A 90 -2.99 -25.40 -9.53
N ASP A 91 -2.36 -26.50 -9.94
CA ASP A 91 -2.95 -27.85 -9.85
C ASP A 91 -3.26 -28.26 -8.40
N LEU A 92 -2.43 -27.81 -7.46
CA LEU A 92 -2.65 -28.01 -6.03
C LEU A 92 -3.69 -27.04 -5.43
N GLY A 93 -4.22 -26.11 -6.23
CA GLY A 93 -5.21 -25.12 -5.79
C GLY A 93 -4.68 -24.09 -4.80
N LEU A 94 -3.36 -23.86 -4.75
CA LEU A 94 -2.73 -23.02 -3.72
C LEU A 94 -3.21 -21.56 -3.76
N PHE A 95 -3.55 -21.05 -4.95
CA PHE A 95 -4.04 -19.68 -5.13
C PHE A 95 -5.39 -19.43 -4.42
N SER A 96 -6.18 -20.47 -4.17
CA SER A 96 -7.49 -20.36 -3.52
C SER A 96 -7.46 -20.83 -2.07
N THR A 97 -6.72 -21.91 -1.79
CA THR A 97 -6.72 -22.58 -0.48
C THR A 97 -5.75 -21.94 0.52
N ASN A 98 -4.65 -21.34 0.06
CA ASN A 98 -3.67 -20.71 0.94
C ASN A 98 -3.99 -19.22 1.14
N THR A 99 -4.32 -18.84 2.37
CA THR A 99 -4.70 -17.45 2.73
C THR A 99 -3.60 -16.43 2.44
N MET A 100 -2.33 -16.78 2.66
CA MET A 100 -1.21 -15.86 2.42
C MET A 100 -1.03 -15.61 0.92
N ILE A 101 -1.01 -16.67 0.11
CA ILE A 101 -0.88 -16.54 -1.35
C ILE A 101 -2.06 -15.75 -1.93
N ARG A 102 -3.29 -16.09 -1.51
CA ARG A 102 -4.49 -15.37 -1.94
C ARG A 102 -4.42 -13.88 -1.58
N GLY A 103 -4.01 -13.56 -0.35
CA GLY A 103 -3.85 -12.18 0.12
C GLY A 103 -2.84 -11.40 -0.73
N THR A 104 -1.69 -12.01 -1.04
CA THR A 104 -0.66 -11.41 -1.89
C THR A 104 -1.18 -11.13 -3.30
N ILE A 105 -1.87 -12.10 -3.95
CA ILE A 105 -2.42 -11.91 -5.30
C ILE A 105 -3.43 -10.76 -5.31
N VAL A 106 -4.36 -10.73 -4.35
CA VAL A 106 -5.36 -9.65 -4.24
C VAL A 106 -4.69 -8.30 -4.07
N GLN A 107 -3.68 -8.19 -3.19
CA GLN A 107 -2.98 -6.94 -2.97
C GLN A 107 -2.24 -6.46 -4.22
N GLN A 108 -1.58 -7.38 -4.96
CA GLN A 108 -0.91 -7.02 -6.21
C GLN A 108 -1.89 -6.56 -7.29
N MET A 109 -3.07 -7.18 -7.38
CA MET A 109 -4.13 -6.73 -8.29
C MET A 109 -4.62 -5.32 -7.94
N ILE A 110 -4.83 -5.02 -6.64
CA ILE A 110 -5.20 -3.67 -6.19
C ILE A 110 -4.11 -2.66 -6.60
N ASN A 111 -2.84 -2.98 -6.35
CA ASN A 111 -1.74 -2.08 -6.69
C ASN A 111 -1.63 -1.85 -8.21
N MET A 112 -1.85 -2.89 -9.02
CA MET A 112 -1.86 -2.79 -10.48
C MET A 112 -2.97 -1.84 -10.96
N VAL A 113 -4.20 -2.03 -10.47
CA VAL A 113 -5.33 -1.15 -10.80
C VAL A 113 -5.06 0.29 -10.38
N ILE A 114 -4.50 0.52 -9.19
CA ILE A 114 -4.12 1.86 -8.74
C ILE A 114 -3.05 2.45 -9.66
N SER A 115 -2.02 1.69 -10.02
CA SER A 115 -0.94 2.16 -10.90
C SER A 115 -1.47 2.56 -12.29
N GLU A 116 -2.37 1.76 -12.86
CA GLU A 116 -3.00 2.06 -14.15
C GLU A 116 -3.91 3.31 -14.09
N ASN A 117 -4.62 3.52 -12.99
CA ASN A 117 -5.51 4.69 -12.80
C ASN A 117 -4.78 5.93 -12.27
N SER A 118 -3.55 5.80 -11.76
CA SER A 118 -2.74 6.92 -11.24
C SER A 118 -2.22 7.90 -12.30
N LEU A 119 -2.68 7.76 -13.55
CA LEU A 119 -2.32 8.64 -14.66
C LEU A 119 -3.09 9.98 -14.65
N ASP A 120 -4.18 10.09 -13.89
CA ASP A 120 -4.89 11.37 -13.74
C ASP A 120 -4.25 12.20 -12.63
N ILE A 121 -3.41 13.15 -13.04
CA ILE A 121 -2.89 14.21 -12.17
C ILE A 121 -4.08 15.10 -11.79
N VAL A 122 -4.67 14.87 -10.62
CA VAL A 122 -5.71 15.74 -10.05
C VAL A 122 -5.12 17.13 -9.84
N SER A 123 -5.77 18.15 -10.38
CA SER A 123 -5.30 19.52 -10.26
C SER A 123 -5.45 20.04 -8.83
N ASN A 124 -4.57 20.98 -8.42
CA ASN A 124 -4.72 21.65 -7.13
C ASN A 124 -6.09 22.35 -6.98
N SER A 125 -6.67 22.86 -8.07
CA SER A 125 -8.00 23.45 -8.09
C SER A 125 -9.11 22.45 -7.78
N GLU A 126 -9.01 21.22 -8.26
CA GLU A 126 -9.98 20.15 -7.95
C GLU A 126 -9.84 19.68 -6.51
N LEU A 127 -8.61 19.56 -6.00
CA LEU A 127 -8.36 19.24 -4.59
C LEU A 127 -8.94 20.32 -3.66
N GLU A 128 -8.74 21.60 -4.00
CA GLU A 128 -9.33 22.71 -3.25
C GLU A 128 -10.86 22.71 -3.30
N SER A 129 -11.44 22.42 -4.46
CA SER A 129 -12.90 22.36 -4.64
C SER A 129 -13.48 21.20 -3.83
N PHE A 130 -12.88 20.01 -3.94
CA PHE A 130 -13.24 18.83 -3.16
C PHE A 130 -13.15 19.09 -1.66
N TYR A 131 -12.07 19.74 -1.19
CA TYR A 131 -11.92 20.10 0.22
C TYR A 131 -13.01 21.08 0.67
N LYS A 132 -13.30 22.12 -0.13
CA LYS A 132 -14.32 23.13 0.20
C LYS A 132 -15.73 22.51 0.23
N GLU A 133 -16.03 21.59 -0.66
CA GLU A 133 -17.30 20.86 -0.72
C GLU A 133 -17.44 19.84 0.41
N ASN A 134 -16.34 19.22 0.82
CA ASN A 134 -16.33 18.14 1.80
C ASN A 134 -15.73 18.56 3.15
N LYS A 135 -15.82 19.84 3.54
CA LYS A 135 -15.26 20.34 4.82
C LYS A 135 -15.68 19.48 6.02
N GLY A 136 -16.92 19.00 6.05
CA GLY A 136 -17.44 18.12 7.11
C GLY A 136 -16.68 16.80 7.28
N PHE A 137 -16.14 16.24 6.19
CA PHE A 137 -15.30 15.03 6.21
C PHE A 137 -13.93 15.31 6.83
N PHE A 138 -13.40 16.53 6.64
CA PHE A 138 -12.07 16.93 7.10
C PHE A 138 -12.08 17.68 8.44
N THR A 139 -13.24 18.13 8.91
CA THR A 139 -13.41 18.63 10.28
C THR A 139 -13.40 17.44 11.24
N ASN A 140 -12.49 17.46 12.21
CA ASN A 140 -12.51 16.50 13.30
C ASN A 140 -13.89 16.50 13.98
N ALA A 141 -14.44 15.31 14.25
CA ALA A 141 -15.68 15.15 15.01
C ALA A 141 -15.70 16.05 16.24
N ASP A 142 -16.85 16.69 16.53
CA ASP A 142 -17.04 17.67 17.62
C ASP A 142 -16.27 17.25 18.88
N ARG A 143 -15.17 17.96 19.14
CA ARG A 143 -14.34 17.75 20.33
C ARG A 143 -14.82 18.68 21.42
N LEU A 144 -15.08 18.11 22.59
CA LEU A 144 -15.51 18.83 23.79
C LEU A 144 -14.36 18.84 24.79
N ARG A 145 -14.15 19.98 25.46
CA ARG A 145 -13.26 20.10 26.61
C ARG A 145 -14.12 20.07 27.87
N LEU A 146 -13.81 19.17 28.80
CA LEU A 146 -14.56 19.00 30.05
C LEU A 146 -13.65 19.36 31.22
N LYS A 147 -14.11 20.26 32.09
CA LYS A 147 -13.45 20.59 33.36
C LYS A 147 -14.34 20.13 34.51
N GLN A 148 -13.78 19.34 35.43
CA GLN A 148 -14.48 18.87 36.62
C GLN A 148 -14.12 19.72 37.83
N ILE A 149 -15.13 20.03 38.63
CA ILE A 149 -14.98 20.73 39.90
C ILE A 149 -15.68 19.88 40.95
N TYR A 150 -15.00 19.60 42.04
CA TYR A 150 -15.47 18.71 43.09
C TYR A 150 -15.59 19.46 44.41
N PHE A 151 -16.64 19.18 45.17
CA PHE A 151 -16.87 19.76 46.50
C PHE A 151 -16.99 18.61 47.50
N SER A 152 -16.17 18.64 48.55
CA SER A 152 -16.24 17.69 49.65
C SER A 152 -17.11 18.24 50.79
N GLU A 153 -17.64 17.34 51.62
CA GLU A 153 -18.37 17.69 52.85
C GLU A 153 -17.44 18.16 54.00
N GLU A 154 -16.13 18.25 53.77
CA GLU A 154 -15.16 18.58 54.83
C GLU A 154 -15.21 20.05 55.25
N LYS A 155 -15.63 20.94 54.34
CA LYS A 155 -15.69 22.40 54.54
C LYS A 155 -17.13 22.91 54.66
N GLY A 156 -18.08 22.04 55.00
CA GLY A 156 -19.51 22.32 55.04
C GLY A 156 -20.29 21.53 54.00
N THR A 157 -21.57 21.89 53.84
CA THR A 157 -22.55 21.26 52.92
C THR A 157 -22.06 21.30 51.47
N ALA A 158 -21.64 20.16 50.94
CA ALA A 158 -21.09 20.08 49.59
C ALA A 158 -22.09 20.52 48.51
N LEU A 159 -23.38 20.23 48.72
CA LEU A 159 -24.46 20.60 47.80
C LEU A 159 -24.64 22.12 47.71
N GLU A 160 -24.77 22.80 48.86
CA GLU A 160 -24.97 24.26 48.89
C GLU A 160 -23.76 25.00 48.31
N ARG A 161 -22.54 24.52 48.58
CA ARG A 161 -21.32 25.06 47.98
C ARG A 161 -21.31 24.90 46.46
N ALA A 162 -21.71 23.73 45.96
CA ALA A 162 -21.79 23.47 44.52
C ALA A 162 -22.86 24.33 43.83
N GLU A 163 -24.02 24.52 44.46
CA GLU A 163 -25.11 25.35 43.94
C GLU A 163 -24.72 26.84 43.89
N ASN A 164 -24.15 27.36 44.97
CA ASN A 164 -23.66 28.74 45.01
C ASN A 164 -22.61 28.98 43.92
N PHE A 165 -21.65 28.07 43.79
CA PHE A 165 -20.63 28.15 42.77
C PHE A 165 -21.20 28.05 41.34
N TYR A 166 -22.21 27.20 41.11
CA TYR A 166 -22.91 27.12 39.83
C TYR A 166 -23.61 28.43 39.47
N LEU A 167 -24.24 29.09 40.44
CA LEU A 167 -24.86 30.41 40.24
C LEU A 167 -23.82 31.47 39.87
N GLU A 168 -22.66 31.48 40.52
CA GLU A 168 -21.56 32.39 40.19
C GLU A 168 -21.01 32.17 38.76
N LEU A 169 -20.94 30.91 38.30
CA LEU A 169 -20.54 30.59 36.93
C LEU A 169 -21.52 31.13 35.90
N ILE A 170 -22.83 31.00 36.14
CA ILE A 170 -23.86 31.54 35.24
C ILE A 170 -23.80 33.08 35.21
N GLN A 171 -23.44 33.71 36.32
CA GLN A 171 -23.29 35.17 36.42
C GLN A 171 -22.01 35.72 35.74
N GLY A 172 -21.22 34.85 35.09
CA GLY A 172 -20.08 35.27 34.27
C GLY A 172 -18.74 35.30 34.99
N LYS A 173 -18.61 34.65 36.15
CA LYS A 173 -17.30 34.40 36.78
C LYS A 173 -16.42 33.62 35.79
N LYS A 174 -15.20 34.12 35.56
CA LYS A 174 -14.29 33.53 34.55
C LYS A 174 -13.80 32.15 34.98
N ALA A 175 -13.75 31.24 34.01
CA ALA A 175 -13.40 29.84 34.22
C ALA A 175 -11.96 29.58 34.71
N ASP A 176 -11.10 30.59 34.63
CA ASP A 176 -9.69 30.51 35.03
C ASP A 176 -9.49 30.70 36.55
N GLN A 177 -10.51 31.19 37.27
CA GLN A 177 -10.49 31.34 38.74
C GLN A 177 -11.07 30.12 39.47
N ILE A 178 -11.49 29.11 38.72
CA ILE A 178 -12.23 27.92 39.19
C ILE A 178 -11.37 26.98 40.05
N ASP A 179 -10.07 26.86 39.74
CA ASP A 179 -9.22 25.82 40.34
C ASP A 179 -8.92 26.07 41.83
N ALA A 180 -9.17 27.29 42.32
CA ALA A 180 -8.91 27.66 43.71
C ALA A 180 -10.05 27.31 44.68
N GLU A 181 -11.28 27.12 44.18
CA GLU A 181 -12.48 26.95 45.03
C GLU A 181 -12.96 25.50 45.16
N GLY A 182 -12.54 24.64 44.22
CA GLY A 182 -12.79 23.20 44.27
C GLY A 182 -11.89 22.48 45.30
N ASP A 183 -12.41 21.37 45.82
CA ASP A 183 -11.65 20.43 46.65
C ASP A 183 -10.97 19.36 45.77
N LYS A 184 -9.88 18.77 46.27
CA LYS A 184 -9.18 17.69 45.54
C LYS A 184 -10.09 16.48 45.38
N SER A 185 -10.32 16.06 44.14
CA SER A 185 -11.05 14.83 43.82
C SER A 185 -10.10 13.65 43.77
N ALA A 186 -10.60 12.46 44.13
CA ALA A 186 -9.86 11.20 43.93
C ALA A 186 -9.83 10.76 42.45
N LEU A 187 -10.69 11.35 41.61
CA LEU A 187 -10.71 11.11 40.17
C LEU A 187 -10.38 12.41 39.44
N GLU A 188 -9.23 12.47 38.78
CA GLU A 188 -8.84 13.62 37.97
C GLU A 188 -9.22 13.40 36.51
N ILE A 189 -9.93 14.38 35.93
CA ILE A 189 -10.29 14.37 34.51
C ILE A 189 -9.27 15.20 33.73
N PRO A 190 -8.71 14.66 32.63
CA PRO A 190 -7.80 15.41 31.78
C PRO A 190 -8.51 16.63 31.16
N ASP A 191 -7.97 17.81 31.41
CA ASP A 191 -8.46 19.08 30.84
C ASP A 191 -7.98 19.24 29.38
N THR A 192 -8.52 18.41 28.50
CA THR A 192 -8.11 18.31 27.09
C THR A 192 -9.31 18.17 26.15
N LEU A 193 -9.09 18.38 24.86
CA LEU A 193 -10.11 18.16 23.83
C LEU A 193 -10.37 16.67 23.63
N MET A 194 -11.60 16.23 23.86
CA MET A 194 -12.01 14.83 23.82
C MET A 194 -13.22 14.62 22.90
N THR A 195 -13.38 13.40 22.38
CA THR A 195 -14.57 13.05 21.58
C THR A 195 -15.81 12.91 22.46
N LEU A 196 -17.00 13.08 21.88
CA LEU A 196 -18.27 12.88 22.59
C LEU A 196 -18.39 11.49 23.24
N ALA A 197 -17.86 10.44 22.59
CA ALA A 197 -17.83 9.10 23.16
C ALA A 197 -17.02 9.04 24.47
N LYS A 198 -15.85 9.69 24.50
CA LYS A 198 -15.01 9.74 25.69
C LYS A 198 -15.65 10.55 26.81
N VAL A 199 -16.30 11.66 26.47
CA VAL A 199 -17.07 12.47 27.44
C VAL A 199 -18.19 11.65 28.10
N ARG A 200 -18.96 10.88 27.31
CA ARG A 200 -20.03 10.00 27.85
C ARG A 200 -19.48 8.92 28.78
N GLU A 201 -18.35 8.32 28.45
CA GLU A 201 -17.68 7.32 29.28
C GLU A 201 -17.26 7.91 30.63
N ILE A 202 -16.65 9.10 30.61
CA ILE A 202 -16.23 9.81 31.82
C ILE A 202 -17.43 10.16 32.69
N TYR A 203 -18.50 10.72 32.13
CA TYR A 203 -19.73 11.03 32.87
C TYR A 203 -20.30 9.79 33.58
N ARG A 204 -20.35 8.64 32.88
CA ARG A 204 -20.82 7.38 33.48
C ARG A 204 -19.94 6.96 34.65
N THR A 205 -18.63 7.10 34.53
CA THR A 205 -17.67 6.77 35.60
C THR A 205 -17.85 7.68 36.81
N LEU A 206 -17.99 9.00 36.60
CA LEU A 206 -18.26 9.96 37.68
C LEU A 206 -19.56 9.68 38.42
N PHE A 207 -20.65 9.45 37.69
CA PHE A 207 -21.94 9.15 38.28
C PHE A 207 -21.89 7.90 39.18
N ASN A 208 -21.24 6.84 38.69
CA ASN A 208 -21.05 5.61 39.44
C ASN A 208 -20.16 5.81 40.69
N ALA A 209 -19.09 6.60 40.58
CA ALA A 209 -18.20 6.88 41.70
C ALA A 209 -18.90 7.71 42.79
N SER A 210 -19.70 8.71 42.39
CA SER A 210 -20.51 9.53 43.31
C SER A 210 -21.57 8.69 44.04
N SER A 211 -22.28 7.81 43.31
CA SER A 211 -23.27 6.90 43.88
C SER A 211 -22.66 5.93 44.90
N LYS A 212 -21.46 5.39 44.64
CA LYS A 212 -20.77 4.51 45.60
C LYS A 212 -20.34 5.26 46.86
N ASN A 213 -19.78 6.47 46.75
CA ASN A 213 -19.39 7.25 47.92
C ASN A 213 -20.57 7.66 48.82
N ALA A 214 -21.75 7.93 48.24
CA ALA A 214 -22.98 8.17 49.00
C ALA A 214 -23.48 6.90 49.72
N SER A 215 -23.28 5.73 49.11
CA SER A 215 -23.69 4.42 49.67
C SER A 215 -22.78 3.99 50.82
N THR A 216 -21.46 4.14 50.67
CA THR A 216 -20.48 3.73 51.68
C THR A 216 -20.56 4.61 52.94
N ARG A 217 -20.87 5.91 52.81
CA ARG A 217 -21.06 6.79 53.98
C ARG A 217 -22.34 6.53 54.77
N ARG A 218 -23.37 5.94 54.16
CA ARG A 218 -24.60 5.52 54.88
C ARG A 218 -24.36 4.32 55.81
N ILE A 219 -23.38 3.47 55.52
CA ILE A 219 -23.10 2.26 56.31
C ILE A 219 -22.28 2.57 57.57
N TYR A 220 -21.55 3.71 57.61
CA TYR A 220 -20.77 4.13 58.79
C TYR A 220 -21.47 5.18 59.68
N ARG A 221 -22.73 5.53 59.38
CA ARG A 221 -23.62 6.29 60.27
C ARG A 221 -24.82 5.41 60.67
N SER A 222 -24.55 4.43 61.53
CA SER A 222 -25.55 3.79 62.39
C SER A 222 -24.90 3.47 63.73
#